data_AF-A0A1J5T1E2-F1
#
_entry.id   AF-A0A1J5T1E2-F1
#
_cell.length_a   1.000
_cell.length_b   1.000
_cell.length_c   1.000
_cell.angle_alpha   90.00
_cell.angle_beta   90.00
_cell.angle_gamma   90.00
#
_symmetry.space_group_name_H-M   'P 1'
#
loop_
_entity.id
_entity.type
_entity.pdbx_description
1 polymer ?
#
loop_
_entity_poly.entity_id
_entity_poly.type
_entity_poly.pdbx_seq_one_letter_code
_entity_poly.pdbx_strand_id
1 'polypeptide(L)'
;MRRLIAILVLASLAGCATPQHQESYRQSAPARYAATSNVLLFEYRNVNIRDIYELLYGDFLIIGRSEFNGAYEDPRASLGFARSIGADVFVTTSQFRGRQTSFVPAIAPTNSTSYISGMNGNAPFYGTSYSYGTTTTMIPVQYNRYEQNGLYLKNVNHVVPLWERKSADYRETAANALSGIWYNEDFDLKVYQSGAQMVAFFDTAPRNSGKIRESGTIDELKMIFNPQTGAGVYLMADRTPQPAEIKVNKFGFLQVDIASQGELVSFARRK
;
A
#
# COMPACT_ATOMS: atom_id res chain seq x y z
N MET A 1 42.90 12.48 -19.44
CA MET A 1 42.31 13.31 -18.35
C MET A 1 40.85 13.72 -18.61
N ARG A 2 40.42 14.09 -19.82
CA ARG A 2 39.01 14.44 -20.12
C ARG A 2 37.97 13.31 -19.93
N ARG A 3 38.35 12.03 -20.04
CA ARG A 3 37.42 10.89 -19.89
C ARG A 3 37.17 10.47 -18.43
N LEU A 4 38.05 10.83 -17.49
CA LEU A 4 37.89 10.52 -16.07
C LEU A 4 36.97 11.52 -15.36
N ILE A 5 36.87 12.75 -15.86
CA ILE A 5 35.99 13.80 -15.30
C ILE A 5 34.51 13.52 -15.62
N ALA A 6 34.22 12.88 -16.77
CA ALA A 6 32.84 12.53 -17.16
C ALA A 6 32.18 11.46 -16.26
N ILE A 7 32.98 10.57 -15.65
CA ILE A 7 32.47 9.51 -14.77
C ILE A 7 32.20 10.06 -13.35
N LEU A 8 32.96 11.07 -12.91
CA LEU A 8 32.79 11.69 -11.59
C LEU A 8 31.52 12.56 -11.50
N VAL A 9 31.12 13.20 -12.62
CA VAL A 9 29.92 14.08 -12.68
C VAL A 9 28.62 13.26 -12.78
N LEU A 10 28.64 12.06 -13.38
CA LEU A 10 27.47 11.17 -13.35
C LEU A 10 27.24 10.50 -11.98
N ALA A 11 28.30 10.33 -11.18
CA ALA A 11 28.20 9.73 -9.85
C ALA A 11 27.65 10.69 -8.77
N SER A 12 27.78 12.01 -8.96
CA SER A 12 27.28 13.02 -8.02
C SER A 12 25.77 13.33 -8.12
N LEU A 13 25.07 12.78 -9.10
CA LEU A 13 23.62 12.97 -9.29
C LEU A 13 22.78 11.84 -8.68
N ALA A 14 23.40 10.78 -8.15
CA ALA A 14 22.73 9.79 -7.32
C ALA A 14 22.62 10.29 -5.87
N GLY A 15 21.93 11.42 -5.67
CA GLY A 15 21.35 11.66 -4.36
C GLY A 15 20.32 10.55 -4.14
N CYS A 16 20.67 9.53 -3.36
CA CYS A 16 19.70 8.53 -2.90
C CYS A 16 18.61 9.31 -2.15
N ALA A 17 17.48 9.57 -2.81
CA ALA A 17 16.33 10.16 -2.17
C ALA A 17 15.93 9.21 -1.04
N THR A 18 16.05 9.69 0.20
CA THR A 18 15.59 8.96 1.37
C THR A 18 14.07 8.78 1.26
N PRO A 19 13.53 7.57 1.53
CA PRO A 19 12.09 7.36 1.54
C PRO A 19 11.38 8.38 2.45
N GLN A 20 10.29 9.00 2.00
CA GLN A 20 9.62 10.07 2.75
C GLN A 20 9.05 9.57 4.08
N HIS A 21 8.69 8.29 4.17
CA HIS A 21 8.32 7.64 5.43
C HIS A 21 9.46 7.63 6.46
N GLN A 22 10.72 7.58 6.01
CA GLN A 22 11.89 7.71 6.87
C GLN A 22 12.18 9.18 7.21
N GLU A 23 12.08 10.09 6.23
CA GLU A 23 12.33 11.52 6.44
C GLU A 23 11.33 12.16 7.41
N SER A 24 10.05 11.79 7.29
CA SER A 24 8.96 12.30 8.14
C SER A 24 8.79 11.52 9.45
N TYR A 25 9.70 10.60 9.76
CA TYR A 25 9.59 9.75 10.93
C TYR A 25 9.64 10.55 12.24
N ARG A 26 8.70 10.24 13.13
CA ARG A 26 8.62 10.73 14.49
C ARG A 26 8.56 9.55 15.45
N GLN A 27 9.59 9.45 16.29
CA GLN A 27 9.65 8.48 17.38
C GLN A 27 8.48 8.73 18.35
N SER A 28 7.75 7.67 18.71
CA SER A 28 6.66 7.73 19.69
C SER A 28 7.00 7.02 21.01
N ALA A 29 7.81 5.95 20.95
CA ALA A 29 8.30 5.27 22.15
C ALA A 29 9.50 6.01 22.77
N PRO A 30 9.76 5.90 24.09
CA PRO A 30 10.89 6.58 24.76
C PRO A 30 12.27 6.25 24.17
N ALA A 31 12.42 5.04 23.62
CA ALA A 31 13.65 4.57 23.00
C ALA A 31 13.35 3.70 21.77
N ARG A 32 14.38 3.48 20.95
CA ARG A 32 14.33 2.52 19.85
C ARG A 32 14.46 1.09 20.37
N TYR A 33 13.81 0.17 19.68
CA TYR A 33 13.94 -1.26 19.96
C TYR A 33 15.12 -1.84 19.18
N ALA A 34 15.58 -3.03 19.59
CA ALA A 34 16.57 -3.77 18.84
C ALA A 34 16.06 -4.06 17.42
N ALA A 35 16.96 -3.99 16.44
CA ALA A 35 16.61 -4.21 15.04
C ALA A 35 16.02 -5.61 14.83
N THR A 36 15.03 -5.70 13.95
CA THR A 36 14.32 -6.94 13.62
C THR A 36 14.68 -7.39 12.20
N SER A 37 14.62 -8.70 11.96
CA SER A 37 14.88 -9.27 10.62
C SER A 37 13.64 -9.27 9.74
N ASN A 38 12.46 -9.43 10.34
CA ASN A 38 11.18 -9.50 9.63
C ASN A 38 10.25 -8.37 10.09
N VAL A 39 9.64 -7.70 9.12
CA VAL A 39 8.61 -6.66 9.33
C VAL A 39 7.48 -6.99 8.39
N LEU A 40 6.29 -7.20 8.92
CA LEU A 40 5.08 -7.35 8.11
C LEU A 40 4.62 -5.97 7.65
N LEU A 41 4.38 -5.81 6.35
CA LEU A 41 3.86 -4.57 5.77
C LEU A 41 2.38 -4.75 5.44
N PHE A 42 1.54 -3.84 5.93
CA PHE A 42 0.13 -3.76 5.59
C PHE A 42 -0.18 -2.38 5.02
N GLU A 43 -0.59 -2.32 3.76
CA GLU A 43 -0.97 -1.08 3.09
C GLU A 43 -2.50 -1.01 2.96
N TYR A 44 -3.07 0.13 3.32
CA TYR A 44 -4.49 0.42 3.15
C TYR A 44 -4.70 1.67 2.30
N ARG A 45 -5.85 1.74 1.62
CA ARG A 45 -6.18 2.84 0.72
C ARG A 45 -7.45 3.54 1.18
N ASN A 46 -7.44 4.87 1.14
CA ASN A 46 -8.59 5.73 1.45
C ASN A 46 -9.22 5.49 2.83
N VAL A 47 -8.43 5.07 3.82
CA VAL A 47 -8.86 4.85 5.21
C VAL A 47 -8.00 5.66 6.17
N ASN A 48 -8.57 6.01 7.33
CA ASN A 48 -7.83 6.66 8.40
C ASN A 48 -6.95 5.64 9.12
N ILE A 49 -5.65 5.95 9.28
CA ILE A 49 -4.70 5.03 9.90
C ILE A 49 -4.98 4.78 11.38
N ARG A 50 -5.57 5.75 12.07
CA ARG A 50 -5.94 5.64 13.48
C ARG A 50 -7.08 4.65 13.67
N ASP A 51 -8.11 4.76 12.84
CA ASP A 51 -9.28 3.86 12.90
C ASP A 51 -8.85 2.41 12.60
N ILE A 52 -7.97 2.23 11.61
CA ILE A 52 -7.37 0.92 11.30
C ILE A 52 -6.57 0.38 12.49
N TYR A 53 -5.76 1.22 13.13
CA TYR A 53 -5.00 0.82 14.31
C TYR A 53 -5.91 0.40 15.47
N GLU A 54 -6.89 1.23 15.82
CA GLU A 54 -7.81 0.96 16.93
C GLU A 54 -8.63 -0.32 16.69
N LEU A 55 -8.99 -0.60 15.43
CA LEU A 55 -9.77 -1.77 15.06
C LEU A 55 -8.97 -3.07 14.97
N LEU A 56 -7.76 -3.04 14.38
CA LEU A 56 -7.03 -4.24 13.97
C LEU A 56 -5.70 -4.46 14.71
N TYR A 57 -5.13 -3.41 15.29
CA TYR A 57 -3.76 -3.42 15.81
C TYR A 57 -3.66 -2.86 17.24
N GLY A 58 -4.78 -2.72 17.97
CA GLY A 58 -4.81 -2.12 19.30
C GLY A 58 -3.93 -2.82 20.35
N ASP A 59 -3.63 -4.10 20.15
CA ASP A 59 -2.74 -4.89 21.02
C ASP A 59 -1.24 -4.61 20.80
N PHE A 60 -0.89 -3.86 19.74
CA PHE A 60 0.49 -3.54 19.39
C PHE A 60 0.88 -2.16 19.88
N LEU A 61 2.12 -2.00 20.36
CA LEU A 61 2.62 -0.69 20.78
C LEU A 61 3.04 0.13 19.55
N ILE A 62 2.54 1.36 19.43
CA ILE A 62 3.06 2.33 18.45
C ILE A 62 4.44 2.81 18.89
N ILE A 63 5.49 2.46 18.14
CA ILE A 63 6.86 2.90 18.44
C ILE A 63 7.27 4.13 17.64
N GLY A 64 6.59 4.40 16.52
CA GLY A 64 6.79 5.62 15.74
C GLY A 64 5.72 5.83 14.69
N ARG A 65 5.75 7.02 14.09
CA ARG A 65 4.80 7.46 13.07
C ARG A 65 5.52 8.19 11.95
N SER A 66 4.94 8.21 10.77
CA SER A 66 5.40 9.02 9.63
C SER A 66 4.18 9.58 8.92
N GLU A 67 4.25 10.82 8.47
CA GLU A 67 3.14 11.49 7.79
C GLU A 67 3.69 12.50 6.79
N PHE A 68 3.22 12.42 5.56
CA PHE A 68 3.60 13.36 4.51
C PHE A 68 2.55 13.43 3.40
N ASN A 69 2.58 14.54 2.67
CA ASN A 69 1.72 14.78 1.53
C ASN A 69 2.58 14.84 0.27
N GLY A 70 2.39 13.93 -0.68
CA GLY A 70 3.30 13.81 -1.82
C GLY A 70 2.77 12.97 -2.96
N ALA A 71 3.64 12.63 -3.92
CA ALA A 71 3.38 11.54 -4.84
C ALA A 71 3.30 10.23 -4.07
N TYR A 72 2.56 9.25 -4.58
CA TYR A 72 2.50 7.91 -3.97
C TYR A 72 3.92 7.32 -3.88
N GLU A 73 4.28 6.85 -2.69
CA GLU A 73 5.55 6.17 -2.42
C GLU A 73 5.24 4.74 -2.00
N ASP A 74 5.89 3.75 -2.63
CA ASP A 74 5.74 2.35 -2.21
C ASP A 74 6.33 2.15 -0.80
N PRO A 75 5.52 1.79 0.21
CA PRO A 75 5.99 1.59 1.58
C PRO A 75 7.12 0.55 1.72
N ARG A 76 7.27 -0.35 0.75
CA ARG A 76 8.36 -1.35 0.72
C ARG A 76 9.74 -0.71 0.73
N ALA A 77 9.87 0.51 0.19
CA ALA A 77 11.12 1.27 0.24
C ALA A 77 11.57 1.57 1.68
N SER A 78 10.62 1.63 2.63
CA SER A 78 10.88 1.95 4.04
C SER A 78 10.97 0.73 4.95
N LEU A 79 10.88 -0.50 4.41
CA LEU A 79 11.01 -1.73 5.20
C LEU A 79 12.38 -1.84 5.87
N GLY A 80 13.46 -1.43 5.19
CA GLY A 80 14.80 -1.41 5.77
C GLY A 80 14.88 -0.51 7.00
N PHE A 81 14.23 0.65 6.94
CA PHE A 81 14.15 1.58 8.06
C PHE A 81 13.28 1.02 9.19
N ALA A 82 12.10 0.46 8.88
CA ALA A 82 11.22 -0.18 9.87
C ALA A 82 11.94 -1.29 10.67
N ARG A 83 12.74 -2.12 9.99
CA ARG A 83 13.61 -3.13 10.62
C ARG A 83 14.63 -2.49 11.55
N SER A 84 15.28 -1.41 11.11
CA SER A 84 16.33 -0.74 11.88
C SER A 84 15.86 -0.11 13.20
N ILE A 85 14.59 0.27 13.29
CA ILE A 85 13.97 0.82 14.50
C ILE A 85 13.28 -0.26 15.37
N GLY A 86 13.32 -1.52 14.91
CA GLY A 86 12.83 -2.68 15.62
C GLY A 86 11.33 -2.91 15.54
N ALA A 87 10.65 -2.39 14.51
CA ALA A 87 9.24 -2.66 14.28
C ALA A 87 9.00 -4.15 13.97
N ASP A 88 7.84 -4.68 14.33
CA ASP A 88 7.38 -6.02 13.91
C ASP A 88 6.33 -5.90 12.79
N VAL A 89 5.52 -4.85 12.84
CA VAL A 89 4.51 -4.54 11.83
C VAL A 89 4.64 -3.09 11.41
N PHE A 90 4.58 -2.84 10.10
CA PHE A 90 4.54 -1.52 9.50
C PHE A 90 3.20 -1.37 8.77
N VAL A 91 2.34 -0.49 9.28
CA VAL A 91 1.03 -0.20 8.70
C VAL A 91 1.11 1.12 7.98
N THR A 92 0.67 1.18 6.73
CA THR A 92 0.59 2.43 5.97
C THR A 92 -0.80 2.66 5.42
N THR A 93 -1.15 3.93 5.26
CA THR A 93 -2.36 4.31 4.51
C THR A 93 -2.03 5.36 3.47
N SER A 94 -2.70 5.29 2.32
CA SER A 94 -2.64 6.31 1.28
C SER A 94 -4.04 6.82 0.96
N GLN A 95 -4.29 8.11 1.15
CA GLN A 95 -5.56 8.76 0.79
C GLN A 95 -5.35 9.71 -0.37
N PHE A 96 -6.13 9.54 -1.44
CA PHE A 96 -6.04 10.44 -2.60
C PHE A 96 -6.54 11.85 -2.22
N ARG A 97 -5.70 12.87 -2.39
CA ARG A 97 -6.02 14.28 -2.08
C ARG A 97 -6.31 15.13 -3.31
N GLY A 98 -6.04 14.63 -4.51
CA GLY A 98 -6.32 15.32 -5.76
C GLY A 98 -5.16 15.27 -6.75
N ARG A 99 -5.32 15.96 -7.88
CA ARG A 99 -4.30 16.05 -8.93
C ARG A 99 -3.72 17.46 -8.94
N GLN A 100 -2.39 17.56 -8.94
CA GLN A 100 -1.68 18.83 -9.07
C GLN A 100 -0.95 18.87 -10.42
N THR A 101 -1.07 19.99 -11.11
CA THR A 101 -0.31 20.26 -12.34
C THR A 101 0.89 21.13 -11.97
N SER A 102 2.09 20.67 -12.30
CA SER A 102 3.31 21.48 -12.26
C SER A 102 3.80 21.74 -13.68
N PHE A 103 4.62 22.76 -13.86
CA PHE A 103 5.19 23.11 -15.16
C PHE A 103 6.71 22.92 -15.10
N VAL A 104 7.23 22.03 -15.95
CA VAL A 104 8.66 21.78 -16.07
C VAL A 104 9.20 22.57 -17.27
N PRO A 105 10.23 23.42 -17.09
CA PRO A 105 10.83 24.13 -18.21
C PRO A 105 11.64 23.15 -19.07
N ALA A 106 11.28 23.05 -20.34
CA ALA A 106 12.10 22.40 -21.37
C ALA A 106 12.79 23.48 -22.20
N ILE A 107 14.12 23.49 -22.19
CA ILE A 107 14.93 24.47 -22.91
C ILE A 107 15.41 23.82 -24.20
N ALA A 108 14.96 24.34 -25.34
CA ALA A 108 15.41 23.91 -26.66
C ALA A 108 16.29 24.98 -27.31
N PRO A 109 17.47 24.64 -27.85
CA PRO A 109 18.29 25.57 -28.61
C PRO A 109 17.60 25.92 -29.93
N THR A 110 17.64 27.18 -30.33
CA THR A 110 17.13 27.65 -31.62
C THR A 110 18.27 28.27 -32.43
N ASN A 111 18.35 27.90 -33.70
CA ASN A 111 19.30 28.46 -34.66
C ASN A 111 18.52 29.22 -35.72
N SER A 112 18.74 30.53 -35.85
CA SER A 112 18.16 31.33 -36.93
C SER A 112 19.27 31.78 -37.88
N THR A 113 19.11 31.50 -39.17
CA THR A 113 20.02 31.97 -40.22
C THR A 113 19.35 33.14 -40.93
N SER A 114 19.95 34.33 -40.81
CA SER A 114 19.50 35.53 -41.50
C SER A 114 20.40 35.79 -42.70
N TYR A 115 19.79 36.01 -43.86
CA TYR A 115 20.50 36.40 -45.09
C TYR A 115 20.52 37.92 -45.16
N ILE A 116 21.72 38.49 -45.24
CA ILE A 116 21.94 39.92 -45.41
C ILE A 116 22.36 40.13 -46.86
N SER A 117 21.56 40.83 -47.65
CA SER A 117 21.91 41.24 -49.01
C SER A 117 21.83 42.76 -49.10
N GLY A 118 22.84 43.38 -49.71
CA GLY A 118 22.88 44.82 -49.90
C GLY A 118 23.79 45.20 -51.06
N MET A 119 23.84 46.49 -51.36
CA MET A 119 24.81 47.05 -52.31
C MET A 119 25.90 47.79 -51.55
N ASN A 120 27.16 47.49 -51.87
CA ASN A 120 28.30 48.28 -51.43
C ASN A 120 28.85 49.02 -52.65
N GLY A 121 28.43 50.26 -52.84
CA GLY A 121 28.58 50.96 -54.13
C GLY A 121 27.71 50.33 -55.23
N ASN A 122 28.29 50.02 -56.40
CA ASN A 122 27.62 49.34 -57.52
C ASN A 122 27.75 47.80 -57.51
N ALA A 123 28.34 47.21 -56.47
CA ALA A 123 28.53 45.76 -56.36
C ALA A 123 27.55 45.16 -55.32
N PRO A 124 26.78 44.11 -55.67
CA PRO A 124 25.96 43.40 -54.71
C PRO A 124 26.85 42.58 -53.76
N PHE A 125 26.51 42.57 -52.48
CA PHE A 125 27.10 41.64 -51.51
C PHE A 125 26.01 40.81 -50.84
N TYR A 126 26.39 39.59 -50.46
CA TYR A 126 25.55 38.64 -49.74
C TYR A 126 26.34 38.10 -48.56
N GLY A 127 25.72 38.08 -47.38
CA GLY A 127 26.28 37.50 -46.16
C GLY A 127 25.23 36.67 -45.44
N THR A 128 25.68 35.66 -44.71
CA THR A 128 24.86 34.86 -43.81
C THR A 128 25.24 35.17 -42.37
N SER A 129 24.25 35.43 -41.53
CA SER A 129 24.43 35.58 -40.08
C SER A 129 23.72 34.46 -39.35
N TYR A 130 24.42 33.79 -38.45
CA TYR A 130 23.88 32.75 -37.57
C TYR A 130 23.62 33.36 -36.20
N SER A 131 22.37 33.35 -35.74
CA SER A 131 22.04 33.69 -34.36
C SER A 131 21.66 32.43 -33.59
N TYR A 132 22.23 32.30 -32.39
CA TYR A 132 21.95 31.23 -31.44
C TYR A 132 21.06 31.78 -30.33
N GLY A 133 19.93 31.12 -30.09
CA GLY A 133 19.00 31.44 -29.02
C GLY A 133 18.58 30.19 -28.26
N THR A 134 17.80 30.41 -27.20
CA THR A 134 17.14 29.33 -26.46
C THR A 134 15.67 29.67 -26.35
N THR A 135 14.81 28.70 -26.63
CA THR A 135 13.38 28.81 -26.36
C THR A 135 13.04 27.92 -25.18
N THR A 136 12.47 28.53 -24.13
CA THR A 136 11.97 27.79 -22.96
C THR A 136 10.49 27.52 -23.18
N THR A 137 10.12 26.25 -23.31
CA THR A 137 8.73 25.79 -23.36
C THR A 137 8.34 25.15 -22.04
N MET A 138 7.24 25.57 -21.44
CA MET A 138 6.74 24.99 -20.19
C MET A 138 5.91 23.74 -20.48
N ILE A 139 6.36 22.57 -20.03
CA ILE A 139 5.63 21.30 -20.18
C ILE A 139 4.78 21.08 -18.93
N PRO A 140 3.44 21.01 -19.04
CA PRO A 140 2.59 20.66 -17.91
C PRO A 140 2.76 19.18 -17.58
N VAL A 141 3.11 18.89 -16.33
CA VAL A 141 3.20 17.54 -15.76
C VAL A 141 2.15 17.42 -14.66
N GLN A 142 1.26 16.45 -14.80
CA GLN A 142 0.25 16.15 -13.80
C GLN A 142 0.76 15.03 -12.88
N TYR A 143 0.61 15.21 -11.57
CA TYR A 143 0.82 14.15 -10.61
C TYR A 143 -0.33 14.07 -9.61
N ASN A 144 -0.67 12.84 -9.24
CA ASN A 144 -1.63 12.57 -8.19
C ASN A 144 -0.95 12.78 -6.84
N ARG A 145 -1.63 13.49 -5.93
CA ARG A 145 -1.17 13.69 -4.56
C ARG A 145 -1.94 12.80 -3.61
N TYR A 146 -1.19 12.23 -2.68
CA TYR A 146 -1.67 11.36 -1.63
C TYR A 146 -1.21 11.92 -0.30
N GLU A 147 -2.12 11.88 0.68
CA GLU A 147 -1.76 11.92 2.07
C GLU A 147 -1.37 10.50 2.50
N GLN A 148 -0.12 10.34 2.91
CA GLN A 148 0.45 9.05 3.26
C GLN A 148 0.84 9.06 4.72
N ASN A 149 0.30 8.08 5.44
CA ASN A 149 0.56 7.88 6.85
C ASN A 149 1.22 6.53 7.07
N GLY A 150 2.06 6.43 8.10
CA GLY A 150 2.71 5.19 8.50
C GLY A 150 2.75 5.06 10.01
N LEU A 151 2.45 3.87 10.52
CA LEU A 151 2.60 3.46 11.90
C LEU A 151 3.58 2.31 11.99
N TYR A 152 4.58 2.48 12.83
CA TYR A 152 5.56 1.45 13.15
C TYR A 152 5.17 0.84 14.49
N LEU A 153 4.89 -0.46 14.49
CA LEU A 153 4.27 -1.17 15.59
C LEU A 153 5.19 -2.27 16.14
N LYS A 154 5.13 -2.49 17.45
CA LYS A 154 5.89 -3.52 18.17
C LYS A 154 4.95 -4.43 18.97
N ASN A 155 5.16 -5.73 18.87
CA ASN A 155 4.45 -6.72 19.68
C ASN A 155 5.19 -6.95 21.00
N VAL A 156 5.04 -6.02 21.95
CA VAL A 156 5.73 -6.10 23.24
C VAL A 156 5.19 -7.23 24.12
N ASN A 157 3.91 -7.56 23.97
CA ASN A 157 3.21 -8.55 24.81
C ASN A 157 3.26 -9.97 24.21
N HIS A 158 3.96 -10.18 23.09
CA HIS A 158 4.01 -11.45 22.38
C HIS A 158 2.62 -12.05 22.08
N VAL A 159 1.64 -11.19 21.80
CA VAL A 159 0.27 -11.60 21.48
C VAL A 159 0.28 -12.25 20.10
N VAL A 160 -0.44 -13.37 19.95
CA VAL A 160 -0.63 -13.98 18.62
C VAL A 160 -1.51 -13.06 17.77
N PRO A 161 -0.97 -12.45 16.70
CA PRO A 161 -1.74 -11.52 15.89
C PRO A 161 -2.87 -12.22 15.16
N LEU A 162 -3.91 -11.46 14.82
CA LEU A 162 -5.10 -11.97 14.14
C LEU A 162 -4.78 -12.82 12.90
N TRP A 163 -3.82 -12.38 12.08
CA TRP A 163 -3.42 -13.04 10.83
C TRP A 163 -2.53 -14.29 11.01
N GLU A 164 -2.17 -14.64 12.24
CA GLU A 164 -1.45 -15.88 12.57
C GLU A 164 -2.30 -16.86 13.39
N ARG A 165 -3.50 -16.45 13.81
CA ARG A 165 -4.36 -17.32 14.62
C ARG A 165 -4.87 -18.52 13.82
N LYS A 166 -4.97 -19.64 14.51
CA LYS A 166 -5.42 -20.92 13.96
C LYS A 166 -6.69 -21.40 14.64
N SER A 167 -7.33 -22.43 14.08
CA SER A 167 -8.54 -23.03 14.66
C SER A 167 -8.34 -23.49 16.11
N ALA A 168 -7.12 -23.91 16.49
CA ALA A 168 -6.76 -24.30 17.85
C ALA A 168 -6.86 -23.15 18.89
N ASP A 169 -6.78 -21.89 18.45
CA ASP A 169 -6.91 -20.72 19.32
C ASP A 169 -8.39 -20.40 19.66
N TYR A 170 -9.32 -21.11 19.04
CA TYR A 170 -10.76 -20.89 19.16
C TYR A 170 -11.47 -22.17 19.59
N ARG A 171 -12.61 -22.02 20.26
CA ARG A 171 -13.42 -23.14 20.73
C ARG A 171 -14.84 -22.96 20.24
N GLU A 172 -15.41 -24.01 19.66
CA GLU A 172 -16.81 -24.01 19.29
C GLU A 172 -17.67 -23.99 20.57
N THR A 173 -18.43 -22.91 20.75
CA THR A 173 -19.21 -22.70 21.98
C THR A 173 -20.69 -23.01 21.80
N ALA A 174 -21.22 -22.88 20.59
CA ALA A 174 -22.64 -23.09 20.32
C ALA A 174 -22.89 -23.42 18.85
N ALA A 175 -23.91 -24.24 18.59
CA ALA A 175 -24.43 -24.42 17.25
C ALA A 175 -25.18 -23.14 16.83
N ASN A 176 -24.77 -22.55 15.72
CA ASN A 176 -25.40 -21.36 15.14
C ASN A 176 -25.97 -21.69 13.75
N ALA A 177 -27.02 -21.01 13.32
CA ALA A 177 -27.58 -21.15 11.96
C ALA A 177 -26.53 -20.95 10.85
N LEU A 178 -25.50 -20.15 11.12
CA LEU A 178 -24.36 -19.89 10.23
C LEU A 178 -23.25 -20.95 10.32
N SER A 179 -23.28 -21.85 11.29
CA SER A 179 -22.22 -22.85 11.47
C SER A 179 -22.29 -23.93 10.38
N GLY A 180 -21.13 -24.37 9.90
CA GLY A 180 -21.01 -25.39 8.86
C GLY A 180 -19.92 -25.06 7.84
N ILE A 181 -19.91 -25.82 6.75
CA ILE A 181 -18.95 -25.64 5.66
C ILE A 181 -19.55 -24.72 4.60
N TRP A 182 -18.85 -23.63 4.31
CA TRP A 182 -19.15 -22.65 3.29
C TRP A 182 -18.08 -22.70 2.22
N TYR A 183 -18.43 -22.65 0.93
CA TYR A 183 -17.47 -22.82 -0.14
C TYR A 183 -17.69 -21.85 -1.29
N ASN A 184 -16.62 -21.55 -2.01
CA ASN A 184 -16.66 -20.90 -3.31
C ASN A 184 -15.85 -21.72 -4.33
N GLU A 185 -15.51 -21.12 -5.46
CA GLU A 185 -14.70 -21.78 -6.48
C GLU A 185 -13.27 -22.09 -5.99
N ASP A 186 -12.70 -21.24 -5.15
CA ASP A 186 -11.30 -21.28 -4.76
C ASP A 186 -11.03 -22.10 -3.49
N PHE A 187 -11.93 -22.10 -2.51
CA PHE A 187 -11.71 -22.78 -1.23
C PHE A 187 -13.00 -23.02 -0.44
N ASP A 188 -12.86 -23.88 0.56
CA ASP A 188 -13.89 -24.21 1.53
C ASP A 188 -13.50 -23.65 2.90
N LEU A 189 -14.48 -23.14 3.64
CA LEU A 189 -14.36 -22.55 4.96
C LEU A 189 -15.23 -23.28 5.96
N LYS A 190 -14.64 -23.66 7.09
CA LYS A 190 -15.38 -24.13 8.26
C LYS A 190 -15.72 -22.93 9.12
N VAL A 191 -17.02 -22.64 9.25
CA VAL A 191 -17.55 -21.52 10.03
C VAL A 191 -18.22 -22.07 11.29
N TYR A 192 -17.93 -21.50 12.45
CA TYR A 192 -18.58 -21.86 13.71
C TYR A 192 -18.56 -20.69 14.71
N GLN A 193 -19.39 -20.79 15.75
CA GLN A 193 -19.45 -19.77 16.79
C GLN A 193 -18.41 -20.04 17.88
N SER A 194 -17.60 -19.03 18.21
CA SER A 194 -16.64 -19.04 19.31
C SER A 194 -16.92 -17.85 20.23
N GLY A 195 -17.59 -18.10 21.35
CA GLY A 195 -18.05 -17.08 22.28
C GLY A 195 -19.14 -16.21 21.66
N ALA A 196 -18.89 -14.89 21.62
CA ALA A 196 -19.81 -13.91 21.03
C ALA A 196 -19.59 -13.67 19.53
N GLN A 197 -18.60 -14.33 18.91
CA GLN A 197 -18.19 -14.09 17.53
C GLN A 197 -18.34 -15.37 16.70
N MET A 198 -18.52 -15.19 15.39
CA MET A 198 -18.35 -16.21 14.39
C MET A 198 -16.92 -16.18 13.88
N VAL A 199 -16.34 -17.34 13.66
CA VAL A 199 -15.01 -17.52 13.10
C VAL A 199 -15.08 -18.45 11.90
N ALA A 200 -14.25 -18.19 10.90
CA ALA A 200 -14.11 -19.02 9.71
C ALA A 200 -12.66 -19.37 9.47
N PHE A 201 -12.38 -20.65 9.25
CA PHE A 201 -11.04 -21.17 8.95
C PHE A 201 -11.06 -21.89 7.61
N PHE A 202 -9.91 -21.94 6.93
CA PHE A 202 -9.76 -22.81 5.77
C PHE A 202 -10.00 -24.27 6.15
N ASP A 203 -10.99 -24.88 5.51
CA ASP A 203 -11.27 -26.32 5.59
C ASP A 203 -10.49 -27.08 4.52
N THR A 204 -10.18 -26.41 3.41
CA THR A 204 -9.35 -26.92 2.33
C THR A 204 -8.28 -25.91 1.93
N ALA A 205 -7.16 -26.39 1.39
CA ALA A 205 -6.16 -25.51 0.81
C ALA A 205 -6.74 -24.79 -0.43
N PRO A 206 -6.37 -23.51 -0.67
CA PRO A 206 -6.81 -22.78 -1.85
C PRO A 206 -6.46 -23.51 -3.15
N ARG A 207 -7.47 -23.74 -3.99
CA ARG A 207 -7.37 -24.42 -5.29
C ARG A 207 -6.70 -23.54 -6.35
N ASN A 208 -6.69 -22.21 -6.14
CA ASN A 208 -6.09 -21.22 -7.04
C ASN A 208 -6.60 -21.35 -8.49
N SER A 209 -7.89 -21.66 -8.64
CA SER A 209 -8.58 -21.79 -9.93
C SER A 209 -9.08 -20.45 -10.47
N GLY A 210 -9.29 -19.46 -9.59
CA GLY A 210 -9.74 -18.12 -9.94
C GLY A 210 -8.65 -17.15 -10.40
N LYS A 211 -9.06 -15.89 -10.62
CA LYS A 211 -8.16 -14.79 -11.02
C LYS A 211 -7.26 -14.31 -9.87
N ILE A 212 -7.72 -14.46 -8.63
CA ILE A 212 -6.99 -14.05 -7.43
C ILE A 212 -6.36 -15.29 -6.83
N ARG A 213 -5.04 -15.27 -6.65
CA ARG A 213 -4.33 -16.35 -5.96
C ARG A 213 -4.48 -16.16 -4.47
N GLU A 214 -5.32 -16.98 -3.86
CA GLU A 214 -5.49 -17.02 -2.43
C GLU A 214 -4.32 -17.76 -1.77
N SER A 215 -3.87 -17.25 -0.62
CA SER A 215 -2.85 -17.89 0.18
C SER A 215 -3.44 -18.27 1.54
N GLY A 216 -3.14 -19.49 1.97
CA GLY A 216 -3.69 -20.04 3.20
C GLY A 216 -3.41 -21.53 3.30
N THR A 217 -3.32 -22.02 4.52
CA THR A 217 -3.35 -23.45 4.81
C THR A 217 -4.60 -23.81 5.61
N ILE A 218 -4.92 -25.09 5.64
CA ILE A 218 -5.97 -25.62 6.51
C ILE A 218 -5.75 -25.11 7.94
N ASP A 219 -6.86 -24.82 8.63
CA ASP A 219 -6.93 -24.29 9.98
C ASP A 219 -6.43 -22.84 10.17
N GLU A 220 -5.98 -22.15 9.13
CA GLU A 220 -5.70 -20.71 9.23
C GLU A 220 -7.00 -19.91 9.23
N LEU A 221 -7.04 -18.87 10.08
CA LEU A 221 -8.17 -17.95 10.15
C LEU A 221 -8.36 -17.28 8.78
N LYS A 222 -9.61 -17.09 8.38
CA LYS A 222 -9.97 -16.33 7.17
C LYS A 222 -10.88 -15.15 7.49
N MET A 223 -11.81 -15.30 8.42
CA MET A 223 -12.62 -14.17 8.90
C MET A 223 -13.12 -14.40 10.32
N ILE A 224 -13.40 -13.28 10.99
CA ILE A 224 -14.02 -13.22 12.31
C ILE A 224 -15.06 -12.11 12.31
N PHE A 225 -16.26 -12.34 12.83
CA PHE A 225 -17.33 -11.34 12.78
C PHE A 225 -18.36 -11.51 13.86
N ASN A 226 -19.09 -10.44 14.14
CA ASN A 226 -20.23 -10.45 15.04
C ASN A 226 -21.47 -11.00 14.30
N PRO A 227 -22.12 -12.07 14.79
CA PRO A 227 -23.27 -12.67 14.09
C PRO A 227 -24.52 -11.78 14.07
N GLN A 228 -24.64 -10.80 14.97
CA GLN A 228 -25.79 -9.90 15.05
C GLN A 228 -25.65 -8.69 14.11
N THR A 229 -24.45 -8.09 14.05
CA THR A 229 -24.21 -6.89 13.24
C THR A 229 -23.60 -7.19 11.88
N GLY A 230 -22.99 -8.37 11.72
CA GLY A 230 -22.19 -8.72 10.54
C GLY A 230 -20.82 -8.04 10.49
N ALA A 231 -20.55 -7.06 11.35
CA ALA A 231 -19.28 -6.35 11.36
C ALA A 231 -18.14 -7.28 11.82
N GLY A 232 -17.03 -7.25 11.10
CA GLY A 232 -15.90 -8.11 11.38
C GLY A 232 -14.65 -7.78 10.57
N VAL A 233 -13.77 -8.78 10.47
CA VAL A 233 -12.51 -8.72 9.76
C VAL A 233 -12.43 -9.91 8.81
N TYR A 234 -12.02 -9.64 7.57
CA TYR A 234 -11.67 -10.62 6.56
C TYR A 234 -10.18 -10.53 6.25
N LEU A 235 -9.49 -11.67 6.21
CA LEU A 235 -8.07 -11.72 5.87
C LEU A 235 -7.91 -11.90 4.36
N MET A 236 -7.21 -10.96 3.73
CA MET A 236 -6.93 -11.01 2.29
C MET A 236 -5.93 -12.12 1.95
N ALA A 237 -5.69 -12.34 0.65
CA ALA A 237 -4.75 -13.35 0.17
C ALA A 237 -3.32 -13.16 0.73
N ASP A 238 -2.88 -11.94 0.96
CA ASP A 238 -1.58 -11.62 1.57
C ASP A 238 -1.64 -11.59 3.11
N ARG A 239 -2.76 -12.06 3.69
CA ARG A 239 -3.09 -12.05 5.12
C ARG A 239 -3.30 -10.65 5.71
N THR A 240 -3.41 -9.62 4.88
CA THR A 240 -3.78 -8.27 5.36
C THR A 240 -5.19 -8.33 5.95
N PRO A 241 -5.37 -7.96 7.23
CA PRO A 241 -6.70 -7.89 7.81
C PRO A 241 -7.47 -6.70 7.25
N GLN A 242 -8.70 -6.91 6.77
CA GLN A 242 -9.55 -5.86 6.23
C GLN A 242 -10.88 -5.81 6.98
N PRO A 243 -11.35 -4.62 7.37
CA PRO A 243 -12.70 -4.47 7.90
C PRO A 243 -13.72 -4.94 6.87
N ALA A 244 -14.67 -5.76 7.29
CA ALA A 244 -15.68 -6.34 6.41
C ALA A 244 -17.06 -6.42 7.07
N GLU A 245 -18.10 -6.34 6.24
CA GLU A 245 -19.48 -6.66 6.62
C GLU A 245 -19.84 -8.04 6.07
N ILE A 246 -20.19 -8.97 6.97
CA ILE A 246 -20.47 -10.37 6.65
C ILE A 246 -21.92 -10.69 6.98
N LYS A 247 -22.68 -11.11 5.97
CA LYS A 247 -24.12 -11.41 6.11
C LYS A 247 -24.58 -12.48 5.15
N VAL A 248 -25.67 -13.16 5.49
CA VAL A 248 -26.34 -14.06 4.54
C VAL A 248 -27.25 -13.23 3.63
N ASN A 249 -27.02 -13.31 2.33
CA ASN A 249 -27.85 -12.60 1.36
C ASN A 249 -29.18 -13.33 1.11
N LYS A 250 -30.05 -12.72 0.30
CA LYS A 250 -31.38 -13.26 -0.03
C LYS A 250 -31.37 -14.64 -0.71
N PHE A 251 -30.22 -15.08 -1.22
CA PHE A 251 -30.03 -16.38 -1.86
C PHE A 251 -29.48 -17.45 -0.90
N GLY A 252 -29.28 -17.11 0.37
CA GLY A 252 -28.71 -18.03 1.36
C GLY A 252 -27.20 -18.16 1.28
N PHE A 253 -26.51 -17.27 0.55
CA PHE A 253 -25.05 -17.25 0.49
C PHE A 253 -24.46 -16.35 1.55
N LEU A 254 -23.35 -16.76 2.16
CA LEU A 254 -22.57 -15.94 3.07
C LEU A 254 -21.76 -14.96 2.22
N GLN A 255 -22.13 -13.68 2.29
CA GLN A 255 -21.53 -12.60 1.54
C GLN A 255 -20.62 -11.79 2.47
N VAL A 256 -19.44 -11.45 1.97
CA VAL A 256 -18.43 -10.63 2.62
C VAL A 256 -18.23 -9.38 1.77
N ASP A 257 -18.49 -8.22 2.34
CA ASP A 257 -18.28 -6.91 1.73
C ASP A 257 -17.05 -6.24 2.37
N ILE A 258 -15.99 -6.07 1.58
CA ILE A 258 -14.69 -5.56 2.04
C ILE A 258 -14.65 -4.05 1.83
N ALA A 259 -14.91 -3.30 2.91
CA ALA A 259 -15.18 -1.86 2.86
C ALA A 259 -14.04 -1.02 2.22
N SER A 260 -12.79 -1.45 2.37
CA SER A 260 -11.62 -0.71 1.90
C SER A 260 -11.33 -0.89 0.41
N GLN A 261 -11.82 -1.96 -0.22
CA GLN A 261 -11.53 -2.29 -1.62
C GLN A 261 -12.77 -2.29 -2.52
N GLY A 262 -13.97 -2.27 -1.95
CA GLY A 262 -15.21 -2.42 -2.72
C GLY A 262 -15.32 -3.81 -3.36
N GLU A 263 -14.66 -4.81 -2.76
CA GLU A 263 -14.69 -6.20 -3.20
C GLU A 263 -15.78 -6.97 -2.46
N LEU A 264 -16.43 -7.87 -3.19
CA LEU A 264 -17.51 -8.71 -2.66
C LEU A 264 -17.16 -10.17 -2.90
N VAL A 265 -17.08 -10.94 -1.83
CA VAL A 265 -16.84 -12.39 -1.86
C VAL A 265 -18.09 -13.11 -1.38
N SER A 266 -18.47 -14.21 -2.02
CA SER A 266 -19.69 -14.95 -1.66
C SER A 266 -19.40 -16.44 -1.57
N PHE A 267 -20.00 -17.09 -0.56
CA PHE A 267 -19.85 -18.51 -0.28
C PHE A 267 -21.21 -19.20 -0.25
N ALA A 268 -21.30 -20.34 -0.92
CA ALA A 268 -22.44 -21.24 -0.83
C ALA A 268 -22.29 -22.19 0.36
N ARG A 269 -23.41 -22.57 0.99
CA ARG A 269 -23.39 -23.56 2.06
C ARG A 269 -23.33 -24.97 1.49
N ARG A 270 -22.42 -25.81 1.98
CA ARG A 270 -22.43 -27.25 1.66
C ARG A 270 -23.56 -27.89 2.47
N LYS A 271 -24.42 -28.64 1.77
CA LYS A 271 -25.54 -29.37 2.38
C LYS A 271 -25.05 -30.55 3.18
#